data_AF-A0A7K3IZM0-F1
#
_entry.id   AF-A0A7K3IZM0-F1
#
_cell.length_a   1.000
_cell.length_b   1.000
_cell.length_c   1.000
_cell.angle_alpha   90.00
_cell.angle_beta   90.00
_cell.angle_gamma   90.00
#
_symmetry.space_group_name_H-M   'P 1'
#
loop_
_entity.id
_entity.type
_entity.pdbx_description
1 polymer ?
#
loop_
_entity_poly.entity_id
_entity_poly.type
_entity_poly.pdbx_seq_one_letter_code
_entity_poly.pdbx_strand_id
1 'polypeptide(L)'
;SASADSSYEGTTGMLFVRFDADGGISLNKGVTENSFISANNAAVDGSGNVYLSLTRKTEGSKSKMSVAKYNSDINKIWETELYNNVNFGASGRGILVDNNSNIFVTGKTEVSKETGTLDESFLASLSSSG
;
A
#
# COMPACT_ATOMS: atom_id res chain seq x y z
N SER A 1 5.41 -6.43 13.91
CA SER A 1 5.33 -5.62 12.68
C SER A 1 6.63 -5.77 11.93
N ALA A 2 6.62 -6.25 10.70
CA ALA A 2 7.81 -6.23 9.86
C ALA A 2 8.11 -4.76 9.51
N SER A 3 9.24 -4.25 9.97
CA SER A 3 9.74 -2.93 9.58
C SER A 3 10.31 -3.03 8.17
N ALA A 4 9.98 -2.09 7.28
CA ALA A 4 10.58 -2.01 5.94
C ALA A 4 12.10 -1.71 5.96
N ASP A 5 12.67 -1.47 7.15
CA ASP A 5 14.05 -1.04 7.37
C ASP A 5 15.05 -2.20 7.53
N SER A 6 14.59 -3.46 7.68
CA SER A 6 15.50 -4.61 7.62
C SER A 6 15.85 -4.96 6.17
N SER A 7 17.07 -5.45 5.93
CA SER A 7 17.40 -6.16 4.69
C SER A 7 16.38 -7.28 4.47
N TYR A 8 15.91 -7.40 3.24
CA TYR A 8 14.83 -8.31 2.89
C TYR A 8 15.37 -9.36 1.92
N GLU A 9 15.37 -10.63 2.36
CA GLU A 9 15.89 -11.76 1.59
C GLU A 9 14.82 -12.84 1.30
N GLY A 10 13.54 -12.46 1.17
CA GLY A 10 12.43 -13.43 1.04
C GLY A 10 11.46 -13.18 -0.12
N THR A 11 10.43 -14.02 -0.23
CA THR A 11 9.19 -13.75 -0.97
C THR A 11 8.13 -13.37 0.05
N THR A 12 7.37 -12.29 -0.19
CA THR A 12 6.25 -11.88 0.66
C THR A 12 5.01 -11.83 -0.19
N GLY A 13 3.87 -11.70 0.48
CA GLY A 13 2.62 -11.64 -0.20
C GLY A 13 1.56 -10.95 0.63
N MET A 14 0.41 -10.79 0.00
CA MET A 14 -0.81 -10.38 0.65
C MET A 14 -1.78 -11.55 0.67
N LEU A 15 -2.51 -11.68 1.77
CA LEU A 15 -3.60 -12.64 1.89
C LEU A 15 -4.91 -11.86 2.05
N PHE A 16 -5.87 -12.13 1.18
CA PHE A 16 -7.22 -11.61 1.28
C PHE A 16 -8.13 -12.71 1.83
N VAL A 17 -8.79 -12.42 2.94
CA VAL A 17 -9.79 -13.31 3.54
C VAL A 17 -11.09 -12.53 3.69
N ARG A 18 -12.18 -13.08 3.18
CA ARG A 18 -13.54 -12.56 3.42
C ARG A 18 -14.31 -13.57 4.25
N PHE A 19 -15.00 -13.06 5.27
CA PHE A 19 -15.93 -13.84 6.06
C PHE A 19 -17.36 -13.51 5.65
N ASP A 20 -18.26 -14.49 5.68
CA ASP A 20 -19.69 -14.27 5.62
C ASP A 20 -20.23 -13.79 6.99
N ALA A 21 -21.54 -13.52 7.07
CA ALA A 21 -22.19 -13.03 8.28
C ALA A 21 -22.18 -14.04 9.44
N ASP A 22 -22.01 -15.33 9.14
CA ASP A 22 -21.95 -16.42 10.11
C ASP A 22 -20.51 -16.71 10.56
N GLY A 23 -19.53 -15.98 10.01
CA GLY A 23 -18.09 -16.14 10.30
C GLY A 23 -17.40 -17.24 9.48
N GLY A 24 -18.07 -17.82 8.48
CA GLY A 24 -17.48 -18.73 7.50
C GLY A 24 -16.59 -18.00 6.50
N ILE A 25 -15.55 -18.67 5.98
CA ILE A 25 -14.65 -18.08 4.96
C ILE A 25 -15.32 -18.19 3.58
N SER A 26 -15.72 -17.05 3.01
CA SER A 26 -16.30 -16.96 1.67
C SER A 26 -15.29 -16.65 0.56
N LEU A 27 -14.12 -16.11 0.92
CA LEU A 27 -13.00 -15.88 0.01
C LEU A 27 -11.67 -16.11 0.73
N ASN A 28 -10.75 -16.81 0.08
CA ASN A 28 -9.36 -16.93 0.49
C ASN A 28 -8.45 -16.84 -0.73
N LYS A 29 -7.73 -15.72 -0.89
CA LYS A 29 -6.90 -15.43 -2.07
C LYS A 29 -5.55 -14.87 -1.65
N GLY A 30 -4.48 -15.60 -1.93
CA GLY A 30 -3.11 -15.16 -1.73
C GLY A 30 -2.53 -14.51 -2.99
N VAL A 31 -1.69 -13.49 -2.81
CA VAL A 31 -0.86 -12.88 -3.84
C VAL A 31 0.57 -12.93 -3.35
N THR A 32 1.43 -13.72 -3.99
CA THR A 32 2.86 -13.77 -3.71
C THR A 32 3.61 -12.88 -4.70
N GLU A 33 4.60 -12.14 -4.21
CA GLU A 33 5.44 -11.27 -5.02
C GLU A 33 6.92 -11.50 -4.71
N ASN A 34 7.77 -11.41 -5.75
CA ASN A 34 9.23 -11.52 -5.64
C ASN A 34 9.89 -10.26 -5.04
N SER A 35 9.13 -9.49 -4.26
CA SER A 35 9.58 -8.28 -3.57
C SER A 35 8.90 -8.20 -2.21
N PHE A 36 9.43 -7.38 -1.31
CA PHE A 36 8.74 -7.07 -0.07
C PHE A 36 7.47 -6.28 -0.39
N ILE A 37 6.35 -6.72 0.15
CA ILE A 37 5.07 -6.00 0.13
C ILE A 37 4.43 -6.06 1.51
N SER A 38 3.91 -4.92 1.95
CA SER A 38 3.12 -4.81 3.18
C SER A 38 1.92 -3.92 2.94
N ALA A 39 0.72 -4.45 3.17
CA ALA A 39 -0.51 -3.68 3.22
C ALA A 39 -0.68 -3.08 4.63
N ASN A 40 -0.45 -1.78 4.75
CA ASN A 40 -0.42 -1.09 6.03
C ASN A 40 -1.82 -0.67 6.49
N ASN A 41 -2.72 -0.42 5.54
CA ASN A 41 -4.12 -0.05 5.80
C ASN A 41 -4.99 -0.34 4.57
N ALA A 42 -6.31 -0.44 4.79
CA ALA A 42 -7.30 -0.69 3.76
C ALA A 42 -8.53 0.20 3.92
N ALA A 43 -9.12 0.61 2.81
CA ALA A 43 -10.42 1.27 2.75
C ALA A 43 -11.30 0.59 1.70
N VAL A 44 -12.63 0.74 1.85
CA VAL A 44 -13.61 0.15 0.93
C VAL A 44 -14.59 1.23 0.51
N ASP A 45 -14.91 1.32 -0.78
CA ASP A 45 -15.93 2.25 -1.28
C ASP A 45 -17.34 1.62 -1.28
N GLY A 46 -18.36 2.44 -1.58
CA GLY A 46 -19.76 1.98 -1.63
C GLY A 46 -20.05 0.93 -2.71
N SER A 47 -19.12 0.68 -3.65
CA SER A 47 -19.22 -0.38 -4.65
C SER A 47 -18.48 -1.66 -4.25
N GLY A 48 -17.86 -1.68 -3.05
CA GLY A 48 -17.10 -2.82 -2.55
C GLY A 48 -15.70 -2.94 -3.14
N ASN A 49 -15.17 -1.91 -3.83
CA ASN A 49 -13.77 -1.91 -4.21
C ASN A 49 -12.89 -1.70 -2.98
N VAL A 50 -11.77 -2.41 -2.93
CA VAL A 50 -10.79 -2.33 -1.84
C VAL A 50 -9.60 -1.50 -2.29
N TYR A 51 -9.19 -0.56 -1.45
CA TYR A 51 -8.03 0.30 -1.66
C TYR A 51 -7.01 0.01 -0.58
N LEU A 52 -5.75 -0.19 -0.95
CA LEU A 52 -4.68 -0.53 -0.03
C LEU A 52 -3.61 0.55 -0.03
N SER A 53 -3.16 0.94 1.17
CA SER A 53 -1.89 1.67 1.35
C SER A 53 -0.76 0.65 1.47
N LEU A 54 0.13 0.62 0.48
CA LEU A 54 1.19 -0.37 0.39
C LEU A 54 2.55 0.26 0.68
N THR A 55 3.42 -0.54 1.31
CA THR A 55 4.86 -0.32 1.31
C THR A 55 5.50 -1.47 0.54
N ARG A 56 6.29 -1.14 -0.47
CA ARG A 56 7.00 -2.09 -1.32
C ARG A 56 8.49 -1.89 -1.22
N LYS A 57 9.29 -2.94 -1.40
CA LYS A 57 10.74 -2.82 -1.46
C LYS A 57 11.30 -3.96 -2.29
N THR A 58 12.09 -3.61 -3.30
CA THR A 58 12.88 -4.59 -4.06
C THR A 58 14.24 -4.72 -3.38
N GLU A 59 14.87 -5.89 -3.54
CA GLU A 59 16.23 -6.09 -3.07
C GLU A 59 17.17 -5.00 -3.63
N GLY A 60 18.01 -4.43 -2.75
CA GLY A 60 18.92 -3.35 -3.09
C GLY A 60 18.28 -1.97 -3.32
N SER A 61 16.95 -1.84 -3.20
CA SER A 61 16.25 -0.55 -3.35
C SER A 61 15.79 0.04 -2.01
N LYS A 62 15.57 1.36 -2.00
CA LYS A 62 14.75 2.01 -0.98
C LYS A 62 13.31 1.51 -1.06
N SER A 63 12.60 1.55 0.08
CA SER A 63 11.18 1.24 0.08
C SER A 63 10.41 2.31 -0.67
N LYS A 64 9.27 1.93 -1.23
CA LYS A 64 8.38 2.81 -1.97
C LYS A 64 6.98 2.68 -1.43
N MET A 65 6.22 3.75 -1.52
CA MET A 65 4.81 3.74 -1.21
C MET A 65 4.02 3.53 -2.50
N SER A 66 2.96 2.72 -2.44
CA SER A 66 1.98 2.68 -3.52
C SER A 66 0.55 2.61 -2.96
N VAL A 67 -0.40 2.96 -3.80
CA VAL A 67 -1.83 2.73 -3.55
C VAL A 67 -2.31 1.75 -4.61
N ALA A 68 -3.02 0.72 -4.20
CA ALA A 68 -3.61 -0.26 -5.11
C ALA A 68 -5.12 -0.32 -4.93
N LYS A 69 -5.84 -0.47 -6.04
CA LYS A 69 -7.29 -0.73 -6.04
C LYS A 69 -7.57 -2.14 -6.55
N TYR A 70 -8.45 -2.82 -5.84
CA TYR A 70 -9.01 -4.13 -6.20
C TYR A 70 -10.52 -4.03 -6.30
N ASN A 71 -11.13 -4.78 -7.20
CA ASN A 71 -12.58 -4.88 -7.27
C ASN A 71 -13.14 -5.75 -6.12
N SER A 72 -14.46 -5.88 -6.04
CA SER A 72 -15.15 -6.70 -5.03
C SER A 72 -14.79 -8.20 -5.07
N ASP A 73 -14.21 -8.70 -6.16
CA ASP A 73 -13.74 -10.08 -6.31
C ASP A 73 -12.23 -10.21 -6.07
N ILE A 74 -11.60 -9.15 -5.54
CA ILE A 74 -10.17 -9.07 -5.26
C ILE A 74 -9.34 -9.28 -6.55
N ASN A 75 -9.82 -8.78 -7.68
CA ASN A 75 -9.03 -8.61 -8.88
C ASN A 75 -8.41 -7.22 -8.88
N LYS A 76 -7.09 -7.13 -9.06
CA LYS A 76 -6.38 -5.84 -9.10
C LYS A 76 -6.87 -5.04 -10.31
N ILE A 77 -7.35 -3.83 -10.06
CA ILE A 77 -7.77 -2.88 -11.10
C ILE A 77 -6.57 -2.04 -11.52
N TRP A 78 -5.92 -1.39 -10.54
CA TRP A 78 -4.75 -0.54 -10.78
C TRP A 78 -3.86 -0.47 -9.55
N GLU A 79 -2.65 0.03 -9.78
CA GLU A 79 -1.72 0.39 -8.72
C GLU A 79 -0.90 1.62 -9.14
N THR A 80 -0.83 2.62 -8.26
CA THR A 80 -0.08 3.86 -8.44
C THR A 80 1.05 3.93 -7.42
N GLU A 81 2.30 4.00 -7.88
CA GLU A 81 3.45 4.32 -7.05
C GLU A 81 3.41 5.81 -6.67
N LEU A 82 3.58 6.11 -5.38
CA LEU A 82 3.65 7.45 -4.83
C LEU A 82 5.07 7.73 -4.38
N TYR A 83 5.55 8.94 -4.67
CA TYR A 83 6.93 9.37 -4.42
C TYR A 83 7.97 8.47 -5.11
N ASN A 84 8.30 8.83 -6.35
CA ASN A 84 9.17 8.07 -7.26
C ASN A 84 10.67 8.38 -7.13
N ASN A 85 11.11 9.05 -6.05
CA ASN A 85 12.53 9.35 -5.89
C ASN A 85 13.29 8.10 -5.41
N VAL A 86 14.03 7.48 -6.32
CA VAL A 86 14.78 6.24 -6.08
C VAL A 86 15.81 6.31 -4.96
N ASN A 87 16.28 7.51 -4.60
CA ASN A 87 17.28 7.70 -3.55
C ASN A 87 16.66 7.75 -2.14
N PHE A 88 15.34 7.88 -2.05
CA PHE A 88 14.62 8.11 -0.81
C PHE A 88 13.55 7.05 -0.57
N GLY A 89 13.46 6.59 0.66
CA GLY A 89 12.44 5.65 1.11
C GLY A 89 11.09 6.33 1.29
N ALA A 90 10.02 5.64 0.92
CA ALA A 90 8.66 5.98 1.29
C ALA A 90 7.92 4.76 1.87
N SER A 91 6.93 5.01 2.72
CA SER A 91 6.07 3.99 3.30
C SER A 91 4.64 4.48 3.51
N GLY A 92 3.67 3.62 3.17
CA GLY A 92 2.25 3.84 3.42
C GLY A 92 1.86 3.63 4.87
N ARG A 93 0.88 4.41 5.36
CA ARG A 93 0.36 4.31 6.74
C ARG A 93 -1.15 4.27 6.81
N GLY A 94 -1.83 5.30 6.33
CA GLY A 94 -3.28 5.43 6.41
C GLY A 94 -3.88 5.61 5.03
N ILE A 95 -5.12 5.14 4.85
CA ILE A 95 -5.90 5.38 3.64
C ILE A 95 -7.37 5.57 4.01
N LEU A 96 -8.03 6.50 3.32
CA LEU A 96 -9.47 6.68 3.37
C LEU A 96 -10.00 7.01 1.97
N VAL A 97 -11.25 6.66 1.73
CA VAL A 97 -11.97 6.98 0.49
C VAL A 97 -13.23 7.73 0.86
N ASP A 98 -13.45 8.88 0.22
CA ASP A 98 -14.66 9.67 0.44
C ASP A 98 -15.83 9.20 -0.46
N ASN A 99 -17.02 9.78 -0.24
CA ASN A 99 -18.22 9.43 -1.02
C ASN A 99 -18.12 9.83 -2.50
N ASN A 100 -17.17 10.69 -2.87
CA ASN A 100 -16.89 11.08 -4.25
C ASN A 100 -15.81 10.21 -4.89
N SER A 101 -15.39 9.13 -4.21
CA SER A 101 -14.30 8.25 -4.63
C SER A 101 -12.94 8.94 -4.75
N ASN A 102 -12.74 10.04 -4.02
CA ASN A 102 -11.40 10.58 -3.81
C ASN A 102 -10.69 9.74 -2.74
N ILE A 103 -9.42 9.47 -2.97
CA ILE A 103 -8.59 8.63 -2.12
C ILE A 103 -7.60 9.54 -1.43
N PHE A 104 -7.54 9.49 -0.12
CA PHE A 104 -6.53 10.21 0.65
C PHE A 104 -5.66 9.21 1.37
N VAL A 105 -4.35 9.40 1.26
CA VAL A 105 -3.37 8.47 1.79
C VAL A 105 -2.32 9.24 2.56
N THR A 106 -1.92 8.69 3.70
CA THR A 106 -0.84 9.25 4.53
C THR A 106 0.32 8.28 4.61
N GLY A 107 1.50 8.83 4.77
CA GLY A 107 2.73 8.05 4.78
C GLY A 107 3.90 8.81 5.37
N LYS A 108 5.06 8.18 5.29
CA LYS A 108 6.36 8.82 5.53
C LYS A 108 7.18 8.77 4.25
N THR A 109 7.95 9.82 4.00
CA THR A 109 8.95 9.89 2.92
C THR A 109 10.26 10.43 3.47
N GLU A 110 11.37 9.93 2.95
CA GLU A 110 12.67 10.58 3.12
C GLU A 110 12.78 11.73 2.11
N VAL A 111 13.44 12.82 2.50
CA VAL A 111 13.84 13.91 1.61
C VAL A 111 15.29 14.31 1.89
N SER A 112 15.92 14.95 0.90
CA SER A 112 17.28 15.47 1.04
C SER A 112 17.32 16.65 2.01
N LYS A 113 18.38 16.72 2.82
CA LYS A 113 18.74 17.90 3.61
C LYS A 113 20.19 18.27 3.33
N GLU A 114 20.60 19.51 3.65
CA GLU A 114 21.99 19.99 3.50
C GLU A 114 23.04 18.98 3.99
N THR A 115 22.72 18.26 5.08
CA THR A 115 23.47 17.08 5.53
C THR A 115 22.51 15.95 5.90
N GLY A 116 22.57 14.84 5.16
CA GLY A 116 21.81 13.62 5.45
C GLY A 116 20.39 13.61 4.86
N THR A 117 19.51 12.84 5.51
CA THR A 117 18.10 12.68 5.12
C THR A 117 17.18 13.14 6.24
N LEU A 118 15.99 13.59 5.87
CA LEU A 118 14.90 13.93 6.80
C LEU A 118 13.70 13.03 6.54
N ASP A 119 13.15 12.42 7.58
CA ASP A 119 11.86 11.74 7.53
C ASP A 119 10.72 12.75 7.66
N GLU A 120 9.93 12.90 6.60
CA GLU A 120 8.74 13.73 6.58
C GLU A 120 7.48 12.88 6.54
N SER A 121 6.43 13.36 7.21
CA SER A 121 5.08 12.80 7.03
C SER A 121 4.38 13.55 5.90
N PHE A 122 3.58 12.84 5.11
CA PHE A 122 2.84 13.45 4.03
C PHE A 122 1.38 12.99 3.98
N LEU A 123 0.57 13.78 3.27
CA LEU A 123 -0.76 13.44 2.82
C LEU A 123 -0.80 13.64 1.30
N ALA A 124 -1.31 12.64 0.58
CA ALA A 124 -1.53 12.71 -0.87
C ALA A 124 -2.98 12.37 -1.19
N SER A 125 -3.50 12.94 -2.27
CA SER A 125 -4.83 12.63 -2.80
C SER A 125 -4.72 12.04 -4.19
N LEU A 126 -5.50 10.99 -4.47
CA LEU A 126 -5.63 10.37 -5.78
C LEU A 126 -7.12 10.38 -6.16
N SER A 127 -7.39 10.41 -7.46
CA SER A 127 -8.73 10.13 -7.97
C SER A 127 -9.02 8.63 -7.92
N SER A 128 -10.25 8.23 -8.22
CA SER A 128 -10.65 6.83 -8.30
C SER A 128 -9.94 6.01 -9.40
N SER A 129 -9.28 6.69 -10.34
CA SER A 129 -8.47 6.10 -11.41
C SER A 129 -6.99 5.92 -11.05
N GLY A 130 -6.58 6.39 -9.86
CA GLY A 130 -5.18 6.38 -9.41
C GLY A 130 -4.37 7.57 -9.89
#